data_AF-A0A4P2VDZ7-F1
#
_entry.id   AF-A0A4P2VDZ7-F1
#
_cell.length_a   1.000
_cell.length_b   1.000
_cell.length_c   1.000
_cell.angle_alpha   90.00
_cell.angle_beta   90.00
_cell.angle_gamma   90.00
#
_symmetry.space_group_name_H-M   'P 1'
#
loop_
_entity.id
_entity.type
_entity.pdbx_description
1 polymer ?
#
loop_
_entity_poly.entity_id
_entity_poly.type
_entity_poly.pdbx_seq_one_letter_code
_entity_poly.pdbx_strand_id
1 'polypeptide(L)'
;MYAIPQVKLEGRPPKPLKSAPDAEEGAEGWVKLLDMQLNGIVSSRVRHVIKRFLKRIGFKDVVVEHEPDRNPLMLRLVAVGYAERPVTRDQVRKVQYLRSTVDEVLREAYVRAGHSSKADPEKLRLKLAEMEPSLRKVYYAA
;
A
#
# COMPACT_ATOMS: atom_id res chain seq x y z
N MET A 1 9.21 -18.89 -28.77
CA MET A 1 8.73 -17.98 -27.71
C MET A 1 8.57 -18.81 -26.46
N TYR A 2 9.40 -18.60 -25.44
CA TYR A 2 9.26 -19.34 -24.18
C TYR A 2 8.14 -18.70 -23.38
N ALA A 3 7.02 -19.40 -23.24
CA ALA A 3 6.01 -19.08 -22.26
C ALA A 3 6.66 -19.22 -20.88
N ILE A 4 6.88 -18.09 -20.20
CA ILE A 4 7.29 -18.09 -18.80
C ILE A 4 6.14 -18.75 -18.03
N PRO A 5 6.35 -19.89 -17.35
CA PRO A 5 5.27 -20.51 -16.61
C PRO A 5 4.84 -19.53 -15.54
N GLN A 6 3.58 -19.07 -15.63
CA GLN A 6 2.93 -18.34 -14.55
C GLN A 6 2.81 -19.32 -13.37
N VAL A 7 3.78 -19.25 -12.46
CA VAL A 7 3.68 -19.93 -11.19
C VAL A 7 2.49 -19.30 -10.48
N LYS A 8 1.36 -20.00 -10.45
CA LYS A 8 0.30 -19.74 -9.46
C LYS A 8 0.96 -19.91 -8.10
N LEU A 9 1.44 -18.81 -7.54
CA LEU A 9 1.87 -18.75 -6.15
C LEU A 9 0.62 -18.79 -5.27
N GLU A 10 -0.06 -19.95 -5.24
CA GLU A 10 -0.94 -20.30 -4.13
C GLU A 10 -0.02 -20.46 -2.91
N GLY A 11 0.16 -19.37 -2.18
CA GLY A 11 1.22 -19.28 -1.19
C GLY A 11 1.27 -17.93 -0.51
N ARG A 12 2.01 -17.91 0.61
CA ARG A 12 2.31 -16.72 1.41
C ARG A 12 2.94 -15.61 0.54
N PRO A 13 2.80 -14.32 0.91
CA PRO A 13 3.48 -13.25 0.19
C PRO A 13 5.01 -13.49 0.18
N PRO A 14 5.71 -13.02 -0.87
CA PRO A 14 7.16 -13.16 -0.95
C PRO A 14 7.81 -12.44 0.23
N LYS A 15 8.91 -12.99 0.74
CA LYS A 15 9.74 -12.34 1.75
C LYS A 15 11.15 -12.12 1.20
N PRO A 16 11.71 -10.89 1.30
CA PRO A 16 11.06 -9.67 1.79
C PRO A 16 9.94 -9.17 0.85
N LEU A 17 8.91 -8.52 1.39
CA LEU A 17 7.76 -8.02 0.64
C LEU A 17 8.17 -7.11 -0.53
N LYS A 18 9.24 -6.32 -0.35
CA LYS A 18 9.76 -5.41 -1.39
C LYS A 18 10.22 -6.12 -2.67
N SER A 19 10.43 -7.44 -2.63
CA SER A 19 10.81 -8.24 -3.80
C SER A 19 9.62 -8.64 -4.69
N ALA A 20 8.38 -8.35 -4.28
CA ALA A 20 7.21 -8.56 -5.13
C ALA A 20 7.30 -7.66 -6.39
N PRO A 21 6.86 -8.16 -7.56
CA PRO A 21 6.78 -7.36 -8.78
C PRO A 21 5.82 -6.19 -8.60
N ASP A 22 6.07 -5.07 -9.26
CA ASP A 22 5.17 -3.92 -9.20
C ASP A 22 3.80 -4.23 -9.83
N ALA A 23 2.75 -3.59 -9.29
CA ALA A 23 1.40 -3.71 -9.82
C ALA A 23 1.26 -2.95 -11.15
N GLU A 24 1.54 -3.65 -12.25
CA GLU A 24 1.37 -3.18 -13.62
C GLU A 24 0.09 -3.75 -14.25
N GLU A 25 -0.40 -3.11 -15.32
CA GLU A 25 -1.58 -3.61 -16.04
C GLU A 25 -1.30 -5.00 -16.61
N GLY A 26 -2.20 -5.95 -16.37
CA GLY A 26 -2.04 -7.34 -16.77
C GLY A 26 -1.29 -8.23 -15.76
N ALA A 27 -0.72 -7.65 -14.68
CA ALA A 27 -0.04 -8.44 -13.66
C ALA A 27 -1.02 -9.35 -12.89
N GLU A 28 -0.58 -10.54 -12.48
CA GLU A 28 -1.35 -11.51 -11.72
C GLU A 28 -0.53 -12.06 -10.53
N GLY A 29 -1.22 -12.58 -9.52
CA GLY A 29 -0.59 -13.14 -8.33
C GLY A 29 -0.15 -12.07 -7.32
N TRP A 30 0.95 -12.31 -6.61
CA TRP A 30 1.46 -11.36 -5.61
C TRP A 30 2.12 -10.16 -6.27
N VAL A 31 1.57 -8.97 -6.02
CA VAL A 31 2.07 -7.71 -6.56
C VAL A 31 2.33 -6.69 -5.44
N LYS A 32 3.30 -5.82 -5.68
CA LYS A 32 3.69 -4.70 -4.83
C LYS A 32 2.87 -3.47 -5.18
N LEU A 33 2.15 -2.99 -4.18
CA LEU A 33 1.16 -1.93 -4.30
C LEU A 33 1.70 -0.61 -3.74
N LEU A 34 2.53 -0.68 -2.70
CA LEU A 34 3.17 0.47 -2.07
C LEU A 34 4.61 0.09 -1.70
N ASP A 35 5.54 1.01 -1.93
CA ASP A 35 6.93 0.83 -1.54
C ASP A 35 7.56 2.21 -1.32
N MET A 36 7.61 2.65 -0.06
CA MET A 36 8.01 4.01 0.29
C MET A 36 9.03 4.03 1.41
N GLN A 37 10.08 4.85 1.27
CA GLN A 37 11.02 5.12 2.35
C GLN A 37 10.46 6.18 3.31
N LEU A 38 10.65 5.99 4.61
CA LEU A 38 10.22 6.92 5.64
C LEU A 38 11.09 6.82 6.89
N ASN A 39 11.06 7.86 7.73
CA ASN A 39 11.98 8.01 8.86
C ASN A 39 11.47 7.44 10.20
N GLY A 40 10.37 6.68 10.20
CA GLY A 40 9.99 5.83 11.32
C GLY A 40 8.54 5.33 11.33
N ILE A 41 8.25 4.33 12.17
CA ILE A 41 7.06 3.48 12.09
C ILE A 41 5.75 4.27 12.09
N VAL A 42 4.93 4.13 11.04
CA VAL A 42 3.58 4.71 10.99
C VAL A 42 2.61 3.94 11.89
N SER A 43 1.58 4.64 12.38
CA SER A 43 0.57 4.04 13.26
C SER A 43 -0.15 2.84 12.61
N SER A 44 -0.65 1.93 13.44
CA SER A 44 -1.46 0.79 12.98
C SER A 44 -2.70 1.24 12.22
N ARG A 45 -3.30 2.38 12.60
CA ARG A 45 -4.47 2.97 11.93
C ARG A 45 -4.14 3.39 10.50
N VAL A 46 -2.98 4.02 10.25
CA VAL A 46 -2.52 4.37 8.90
C VAL A 46 -2.41 3.11 8.03
N ARG A 47 -1.72 2.07 8.53
CA ARG A 47 -1.60 0.80 7.80
C ARG A 47 -2.95 0.15 7.53
N HIS A 48 -3.89 0.23 8.48
CA HIS A 48 -5.24 -0.30 8.29
C HIS A 48 -6.00 0.46 7.21
N VAL A 49 -5.91 1.79 7.16
CA VAL A 49 -6.54 2.61 6.10
C VAL A 49 -6.00 2.21 4.73
N ILE A 50 -4.68 2.07 4.58
CA ILE A 50 -4.03 1.59 3.34
C ILE A 50 -4.56 0.19 2.97
N LYS A 51 -4.52 -0.75 3.92
CA LYS A 51 -4.99 -2.13 3.71
C LYS A 51 -6.47 -2.17 3.28
N ARG A 52 -7.31 -1.33 3.88
CA ARG A 52 -8.74 -1.26 3.57
C ARG A 52 -8.97 -0.71 2.16
N PHE A 53 -8.28 0.34 1.77
CA PHE A 53 -8.34 0.88 0.40
C PHE A 53 -7.96 -0.19 -0.62
N LEU A 54 -6.83 -0.86 -0.43
CA LEU A 54 -6.34 -1.90 -1.34
C LEU A 54 -7.32 -3.08 -1.49
N LYS A 55 -7.95 -3.49 -0.39
CA LYS A 55 -9.02 -4.51 -0.44
C LYS A 55 -10.26 -4.03 -1.20
N ARG A 56 -10.63 -2.75 -1.09
CA ARG A 56 -11.80 -2.19 -1.79
C ARG A 56 -11.60 -2.11 -3.29
N ILE A 57 -10.38 -1.85 -3.74
CA ILE A 57 -10.06 -1.80 -5.17
C ILE A 57 -9.80 -3.19 -5.78
N GLY A 58 -9.93 -4.27 -4.98
CA GLY A 58 -10.00 -5.65 -5.49
C GLY A 58 -8.80 -6.55 -5.17
N PHE A 59 -7.80 -6.10 -4.40
CA PHE A 59 -6.69 -6.96 -4.01
C PHE A 59 -7.04 -7.84 -2.80
N LYS A 60 -6.66 -9.12 -2.86
CA LYS A 60 -6.82 -10.08 -1.76
C LYS A 60 -5.55 -10.18 -0.92
N ASP A 61 -5.69 -10.75 0.27
CA ASP A 61 -4.59 -11.07 1.19
C ASP A 61 -3.56 -9.94 1.40
N VAL A 62 -4.07 -8.71 1.43
CA VAL A 62 -3.23 -7.51 1.52
C VAL A 62 -2.43 -7.50 2.83
N VAL A 63 -1.12 -7.34 2.69
CA VAL A 63 -0.16 -7.17 3.78
C VAL A 63 0.46 -5.79 3.68
N VAL A 64 0.59 -5.10 4.82
CA VAL A 64 1.18 -3.76 4.91
C VAL A 64 2.13 -3.75 6.11
N GLU A 65 3.43 -3.69 5.85
CA GLU A 65 4.48 -3.84 6.85
C GLU A 65 5.61 -2.84 6.65
N HIS A 66 6.40 -2.66 7.72
CA HIS A 66 7.65 -1.93 7.63
C HIS A 66 8.78 -2.94 7.44
N GLU A 67 9.65 -2.70 6.49
CA GLU A 67 10.86 -3.49 6.27
C GLU A 67 12.11 -2.63 6.48
N PRO A 68 13.24 -3.21 6.90
CA PRO A 68 14.52 -2.51 6.92
C PRO A 68 14.90 -2.02 5.52
N ASP A 69 15.33 -0.76 5.45
CA ASP A 69 15.91 -0.21 4.24
C ASP A 69 17.43 -0.45 4.19
N ARG A 70 18.06 -0.14 3.05
CA ARG A 70 19.52 -0.12 2.94
C ARG A 70 20.15 0.94 3.85
N ASN A 71 19.45 2.05 4.07
CA ASN A 71 19.85 3.05 5.05
C ASN A 71 19.31 2.63 6.44
N PRO A 72 20.18 2.40 7.44
CA PRO A 72 19.75 1.94 8.76
C PRO A 72 18.90 2.95 9.54
N LEU A 73 18.90 4.24 9.13
CA LEU A 73 18.08 5.28 9.73
C LEU A 73 16.68 5.38 9.09
N MET A 74 16.41 4.58 8.05
CA MET A 74 15.17 4.61 7.28
C MET A 74 14.48 3.25 7.30
N LEU A 75 13.16 3.29 7.20
CA LEU A 75 12.32 2.11 7.01
C LEU A 75 11.60 2.21 5.66
N ARG A 76 11.21 1.06 5.12
CA ARG A 76 10.30 1.01 3.96
C ARG A 76 8.91 0.59 4.41
N LEU A 77 7.89 1.38 4.13
CA LEU A 77 6.50 0.94 4.23
C LEU A 77 6.14 0.25 2.92
N VAL A 78 5.96 -1.07 3.00
CA VAL A 78 5.66 -1.92 1.85
C VAL A 78 4.26 -2.46 1.98
N ALA A 79 3.47 -2.37 0.91
CA ALA A 79 2.20 -3.07 0.79
C ALA A 79 2.24 -4.03 -0.39
N VAL A 80 1.84 -5.27 -0.15
CA VAL A 80 1.63 -6.29 -1.19
C VAL A 80 0.21 -6.81 -1.12
N GLY A 81 -0.32 -7.27 -2.24
CA GLY A 81 -1.61 -7.92 -2.31
C GLY A 81 -1.65 -8.95 -3.43
N TYR A 82 -2.56 -9.90 -3.31
CA TYR A 82 -2.78 -10.92 -4.30
C TYR A 82 -3.84 -10.47 -5.32
N ALA A 83 -3.50 -10.51 -6.59
CA ALA A 83 -4.37 -10.27 -7.72
C ALA A 83 -4.83 -11.61 -8.31
N GLU A 84 -6.07 -12.02 -8.01
CA GLU A 84 -6.67 -13.24 -8.57
C GLU A 84 -6.96 -13.17 -10.07
N ARG A 85 -7.04 -11.94 -10.59
CA ARG A 85 -7.30 -11.61 -11.99
C ARG A 85 -6.26 -10.59 -12.44
N PRO A 86 -6.04 -10.43 -13.77
CA PRO A 86 -5.12 -9.43 -14.27
C PRO A 86 -5.46 -8.05 -13.71
N VAL A 87 -4.45 -7.37 -13.17
CA VAL A 87 -4.58 -6.01 -12.65
C VAL A 87 -5.04 -5.10 -13.78
N THR A 88 -6.15 -4.40 -13.54
CA THR A 88 -6.74 -3.50 -14.53
C THR A 88 -6.08 -2.13 -14.51
N ARG A 89 -6.19 -1.38 -15.61
CA ARG A 89 -5.72 0.02 -15.67
C ARG A 89 -6.33 0.91 -14.59
N ASP A 90 -7.60 0.70 -14.24
CA ASP A 90 -8.26 1.43 -13.14
C ASP A 90 -7.62 1.11 -11.78
N GLN A 91 -7.29 -0.16 -11.53
CA GLN A 91 -6.59 -0.56 -10.31
C GLN A 91 -5.18 0.06 -10.25
N VAL A 92 -4.44 0.08 -11.35
CA VAL A 92 -3.13 0.76 -11.42
C VAL A 92 -3.28 2.25 -11.07
N ARG A 93 -4.25 2.94 -11.68
CA ARG A 93 -4.53 4.35 -11.38
C ARG A 93 -4.85 4.58 -9.90
N LYS A 94 -5.66 3.71 -9.30
CA LYS A 94 -6.02 3.77 -7.86
C LYS A 94 -4.82 3.49 -6.96
N VAL A 95 -3.94 2.57 -7.34
CA VAL A 95 -2.67 2.31 -6.63
C VAL A 95 -1.73 3.52 -6.71
N GLN A 96 -1.62 4.15 -7.89
CA GLN A 96 -0.85 5.39 -8.04
C GLN A 96 -1.42 6.53 -7.19
N TYR A 97 -2.75 6.67 -7.15
CA TYR A 97 -3.42 7.63 -6.28
C TYR A 97 -3.06 7.37 -4.80
N LEU A 98 -3.18 6.12 -4.34
CA LEU A 98 -2.75 5.72 -2.99
C LEU A 98 -1.31 6.12 -2.68
N ARG A 99 -0.36 5.81 -3.58
CA ARG A 99 1.07 6.14 -3.40
C ARG A 99 1.24 7.65 -3.19
N SER A 100 0.61 8.46 -4.03
CA SER A 100 0.69 9.92 -3.94
C SER A 100 0.04 10.48 -2.66
N THR A 101 -1.10 9.94 -2.24
CA THR A 101 -1.80 10.37 -1.01
C THR A 101 -1.01 10.00 0.24
N VAL A 102 -0.42 8.80 0.28
CA VAL A 102 0.42 8.38 1.41
C VAL A 102 1.65 9.28 1.50
N ASP A 103 2.32 9.58 0.38
CA ASP A 103 3.45 10.51 0.35
C ASP A 103 3.10 11.89 0.89
N GLU A 104 1.99 12.46 0.41
CA GLU A 104 1.50 13.77 0.85
C GLU A 104 1.30 13.80 2.38
N VAL A 105 0.57 12.81 2.93
CA VAL A 105 0.27 12.77 4.37
C VAL A 105 1.53 12.55 5.21
N LEU A 106 2.47 11.70 4.75
CA LEU A 106 3.73 11.47 5.45
C LEU A 106 4.62 12.71 5.43
N ARG A 107 4.69 13.40 4.29
CA ARG A 107 5.48 14.64 4.13
C ARG A 107 4.92 15.77 4.99
N GLU A 108 3.60 15.95 5.02
CA GLU A 108 2.97 16.94 5.89
C GLU A 108 3.23 16.66 7.38
N ALA A 109 3.13 15.39 7.79
CA ALA A 109 3.44 14.99 9.16
C ALA A 109 4.90 15.27 9.51
N TYR A 110 5.82 15.01 8.57
CA TYR A 110 7.24 15.35 8.73
C TYR A 110 7.46 16.86 8.86
N VAL A 111 6.85 17.68 8.00
CA VAL A 111 6.98 19.14 8.05
C VAL A 111 6.40 19.73 9.35
N ARG A 112 5.27 19.19 9.84
CA ARG A 112 4.60 19.71 11.04
C ARG A 112 5.21 19.21 12.36
N ALA A 113 5.66 17.96 12.40
CA ALA A 113 6.03 17.29 13.64
C ALA A 113 7.42 16.64 13.62
N GLY A 114 8.19 16.82 12.54
CA GLY A 114 9.54 16.29 12.37
C GLY A 114 9.64 14.79 12.10
N HIS A 115 8.52 14.06 12.05
CA HIS A 115 8.56 12.59 11.98
C HIS A 115 7.29 11.97 11.35
N SER A 116 7.48 11.03 10.41
CA SER A 116 6.37 10.37 9.68
C SER A 116 5.43 9.53 10.54
N SER A 117 5.85 9.10 11.74
CA SER A 117 4.98 8.37 12.68
C SER A 117 3.77 9.18 13.16
N LYS A 118 3.80 10.51 13.02
CA LYS A 118 2.71 11.43 13.38
C LYS A 118 1.68 11.60 12.26
N ALA A 119 1.77 10.81 11.19
CA ALA A 119 0.80 10.81 10.10
C ALA A 119 -0.63 10.60 10.60
N ASP A 120 -1.52 11.51 10.18
CA ASP A 120 -2.93 11.49 10.56
C ASP A 120 -3.69 10.45 9.71
N PRO A 121 -4.16 9.33 10.33
CA PRO A 121 -4.90 8.30 9.62
C PRO A 121 -6.25 8.81 9.08
N GLU A 122 -6.86 9.80 9.73
CA GLU A 122 -8.17 10.31 9.33
C GLU A 122 -8.04 11.18 8.08
N LYS A 123 -7.02 12.03 8.04
CA LYS A 123 -6.68 12.78 6.83
C LYS A 123 -6.40 11.86 5.64
N LEU A 124 -5.61 10.79 5.85
CA LEU A 124 -5.37 9.78 4.82
C LEU A 124 -6.67 9.12 4.35
N ARG A 125 -7.55 8.73 5.29
CA ARG A 125 -8.83 8.10 4.98
C ARG A 125 -9.71 9.01 4.13
N LEU A 126 -9.85 10.28 4.50
CA LEU A 126 -10.69 11.24 3.81
C LEU A 126 -10.22 11.51 2.38
N LYS A 127 -8.91 11.69 2.18
CA LYS A 127 -8.33 11.84 0.83
C LYS A 127 -8.57 10.58 -0.01
N LEU A 128 -8.26 9.39 0.50
CA LEU A 128 -8.54 8.13 -0.22
C LEU A 128 -10.02 7.93 -0.53
N ALA A 129 -10.93 8.54 0.24
CA ALA A 129 -12.36 8.48 0.01
C ALA A 129 -12.85 9.37 -1.15
N GLU A 130 -12.01 10.24 -1.70
CA GLU A 130 -12.30 10.94 -2.96
C GLU A 130 -12.31 9.97 -4.14
N MET A 131 -11.42 8.97 -4.12
CA MET A 131 -11.32 7.93 -5.14
C MET A 131 -12.18 6.70 -4.83
N GLU A 132 -12.31 6.33 -3.55
CA GLU A 132 -13.09 5.17 -3.09
C GLU A 132 -14.09 5.58 -1.99
N PRO A 133 -15.29 6.08 -2.35
CA PRO A 133 -16.26 6.67 -1.41
C PRO A 133 -16.70 5.74 -0.28
N SER A 134 -16.57 4.41 -0.43
CA SER A 134 -16.87 3.47 0.66
C SER A 134 -15.96 3.66 1.90
N LEU A 135 -14.84 4.39 1.74
CA LEU A 135 -13.99 4.79 2.84
C LEU A 135 -14.56 5.93 3.70
N ARG A 136 -15.58 6.67 3.24
CA ARG A 136 -16.19 7.78 4.00
C ARG A 136 -16.82 7.35 5.31
N LYS A 137 -17.31 6.11 5.40
CA LYS A 137 -17.82 5.53 6.65
C LYS A 137 -16.68 5.48 7.68
N VAL A 138 -16.87 6.19 8.79
CA VAL A 138 -15.97 6.17 9.94
C VAL A 138 -16.17 4.85 10.67
N TYR A 139 -15.08 4.11 10.89
CA TYR A 139 -15.08 2.88 11.70
C TYR A 139 -14.33 3.07 13.03
N TYR A 140 -13.85 4.29 13.32
CA TYR A 140 -13.03 4.61 14.48
C TYR A 140 -13.66 5.66 15.39
N ALA A 141 -14.94 5.98 15.20
CA ALA A 141 -15.70 6.76 16.16
C ALA A 141 -15.96 5.83 17.35
N ALA A 142 -15.13 6.00 18.38
CA ALA A 142 -15.44 5.59 19.75
C ALA A 142 -15.91 6.84 20.48
#